data_AF-A0A960BII3-F1
#
_entry.id   AF-A0A960BII3-F1
#
_cell.length_a   1.000
_cell.length_b   1.000
_cell.length_c   1.000
_cell.angle_alpha   90.00
_cell.angle_beta   90.00
_cell.angle_gamma   90.00
#
_symmetry.space_group_name_H-M   'P 1'
#
loop_
_entity.id
_entity.type
_entity.pdbx_description
1 polymer ?
#
loop_
_entity_poly.entity_id
_entity_poly.type
_entity_poly.pdbx_seq_one_letter_code
_entity_poly.pdbx_strand_id
1 'polypeptide(L)'
;MLSLIPIRQDVATERVEDVAASVRRGLAELRLQQQIKPGMSVAIAVGSRGISSIRDVVGVAVEEVLKLGAQPFLVPAMGSHGGGTADGQKQVLEGYGLGEADLGVPIRSSLETVVLARTEAGMAVHFDANAAQADAIIVVNRIKPHTSFRSRWESGLFKILAVGLGKQRGAEAIHAAGVEEAIPAAARVILARMPVVAGIGIVENGHHQAARIAVLAAERIEDEEPILLE
;
A
#
# COMPACT_ATOMS: atom_id res chain seq x y z
N MET A 1 -15.09 41.50 -11.95
CA MET A 1 -15.48 40.23 -12.59
C MET A 1 -14.27 39.33 -12.62
N LEU A 2 -14.37 38.12 -12.06
CA LEU A 2 -13.35 37.08 -12.30
C LEU A 2 -13.46 36.65 -13.76
N SER A 3 -12.37 36.77 -14.51
CA SER A 3 -12.24 36.21 -15.85
C SER A 3 -11.85 34.75 -15.70
N LEU A 4 -12.66 33.85 -16.25
CA LEU A 4 -12.32 32.44 -16.38
C LEU A 4 -11.84 32.22 -17.81
N ILE A 5 -10.66 31.62 -17.96
CA ILE A 5 -10.09 31.24 -19.26
C ILE A 5 -10.20 29.73 -19.38
N PRO A 6 -10.86 29.19 -20.43
CA PRO A 6 -10.89 27.76 -20.65
C PRO A 6 -9.50 27.26 -21.03
N ILE A 7 -9.00 26.26 -20.29
CA ILE A 7 -7.78 25.54 -20.62
C ILE A 7 -8.19 24.17 -21.15
N ARG A 8 -7.68 23.80 -22.33
CA ARG A 8 -7.76 22.43 -22.83
C ARG A 8 -6.50 21.69 -22.42
N GLN A 9 -6.67 20.57 -21.73
CA GLN A 9 -5.59 19.66 -21.38
C GLN A 9 -5.84 18.34 -22.09
N ASP A 10 -4.87 17.89 -22.89
CA ASP A 10 -4.85 16.53 -23.40
C ASP A 10 -4.13 15.67 -22.35
N VAL A 11 -4.84 14.70 -21.78
CA VAL A 11 -4.32 13.82 -20.73
C VAL A 11 -4.09 12.42 -21.28
N ALA A 12 -3.14 11.70 -20.68
CA ALA A 12 -2.91 10.29 -20.95
C ALA A 12 -4.21 9.47 -20.79
N THR A 13 -4.43 8.53 -21.70
CA THR A 13 -5.66 7.70 -21.76
C THR A 13 -5.39 6.21 -21.72
N GLU A 14 -4.10 5.82 -21.69
CA GLU A 14 -3.65 4.45 -21.53
C GLU A 14 -4.33 3.82 -20.30
N ARG A 15 -4.81 2.60 -20.46
CA ARG A 15 -5.51 1.87 -19.41
C ARG A 15 -5.27 0.38 -19.52
N VAL A 16 -5.26 -0.28 -18.38
CA VAL A 16 -5.35 -1.73 -18.27
C VAL A 16 -6.80 -2.12 -18.50
N GLU A 17 -7.05 -2.94 -19.53
CA GLU A 17 -8.41 -3.37 -19.88
C GLU A 17 -9.03 -4.29 -18.83
N ASP A 18 -8.22 -5.22 -18.30
CA ASP A 18 -8.64 -6.16 -17.25
C ASP A 18 -7.66 -6.09 -16.08
N VAL A 19 -7.99 -5.26 -15.09
CA VAL A 19 -7.21 -5.06 -13.86
C VAL A 19 -7.09 -6.39 -13.10
N ALA A 20 -8.20 -7.13 -12.95
CA ALA A 20 -8.22 -8.35 -12.17
C ALA A 20 -7.29 -9.42 -12.76
N ALA A 21 -7.34 -9.61 -14.09
CA ALA A 21 -6.43 -10.51 -14.78
C ALA A 21 -4.96 -10.03 -14.69
N SER A 22 -4.70 -8.72 -14.72
CA SER A 22 -3.36 -8.18 -14.57
C SER A 22 -2.77 -8.48 -13.19
N VAL A 23 -3.55 -8.28 -12.12
CA VAL A 23 -3.13 -8.59 -10.75
C VAL A 23 -2.88 -10.10 -10.60
N ARG A 24 -3.81 -10.93 -11.09
CA ARG A 24 -3.69 -12.40 -11.01
C ARG A 24 -2.45 -12.93 -11.71
N ARG A 25 -2.14 -12.42 -12.91
CA ARG A 25 -0.89 -12.78 -13.63
C ARG A 25 0.34 -12.41 -12.82
N GLY A 26 0.41 -11.17 -12.33
CA GLY A 26 1.55 -10.70 -11.55
C GLY A 26 1.75 -11.51 -10.25
N LEU A 27 0.69 -11.83 -9.51
CA LEU A 27 0.79 -12.64 -8.29
C LEU A 27 1.21 -14.08 -8.59
N ALA A 28 0.76 -14.66 -9.71
CA ALA A 28 1.17 -16.00 -10.12
C ALA A 28 2.67 -16.09 -10.45
N GLU A 29 3.26 -15.03 -11.01
CA GLU A 29 4.70 -14.94 -11.30
C GLU A 29 5.56 -14.96 -10.04
N LEU A 30 5.06 -14.43 -8.92
CA LEU A 30 5.77 -14.41 -7.63
C LEU A 30 5.83 -15.78 -6.95
N ARG A 31 5.09 -16.79 -7.45
CA ARG A 31 5.00 -18.13 -6.87
C ARG A 31 4.73 -18.10 -5.37
N LEU A 32 3.73 -17.31 -4.96
CA LEU A 32 3.38 -17.05 -3.55
C LEU A 32 3.24 -18.32 -2.70
N GLN A 33 2.84 -19.46 -3.28
CA GLN A 33 2.80 -20.76 -2.60
C GLN A 33 4.14 -21.21 -1.98
N GLN A 34 5.26 -20.62 -2.40
CA GLN A 34 6.57 -20.88 -1.80
C GLN A 34 6.71 -20.20 -0.43
N GLN A 35 6.08 -19.03 -0.25
CA GLN A 35 6.19 -18.17 0.94
C GLN A 35 4.94 -18.24 1.84
N ILE A 36 3.75 -18.36 1.24
CA ILE A 36 2.45 -18.47 1.93
C ILE A 36 2.01 -19.93 1.94
N LYS A 37 1.73 -20.46 3.12
CA LYS A 37 1.26 -21.83 3.35
C LYS A 37 -0.18 -21.84 3.88
N PRO A 38 -0.93 -22.95 3.69
CA PRO A 38 -2.25 -23.09 4.30
C PRO A 38 -2.23 -22.80 5.81
N GLY A 39 -3.23 -22.06 6.29
CA GLY A 39 -3.35 -21.65 7.68
C GLY A 39 -2.56 -20.39 8.08
N MET A 40 -1.62 -19.91 7.26
CA MET A 40 -0.90 -18.65 7.53
C MET A 40 -1.84 -17.46 7.50
N SER A 41 -1.63 -16.51 8.41
CA SER A 41 -2.29 -15.23 8.43
C SER A 41 -1.59 -14.24 7.48
N VAL A 42 -2.35 -13.58 6.61
CA VAL A 42 -1.78 -12.66 5.60
C VAL A 42 -2.39 -11.28 5.71
N ALA A 43 -1.57 -10.29 6.06
CA ALA A 43 -2.00 -8.90 6.10
C ALA A 43 -1.96 -8.29 4.70
N ILE A 44 -3.08 -7.75 4.22
CA ILE A 44 -3.14 -6.95 3.00
C ILE A 44 -3.27 -5.49 3.42
N ALA A 45 -2.17 -4.74 3.27
CA ALA A 45 -2.06 -3.35 3.70
C ALA A 45 -2.57 -2.40 2.61
N VAL A 46 -3.58 -1.58 2.95
CA VAL A 46 -4.26 -0.72 1.98
C VAL A 46 -4.27 0.74 2.44
N GLY A 47 -3.85 1.65 1.55
CA GLY A 47 -3.86 3.09 1.79
C GLY A 47 -5.24 3.74 1.72
N SER A 48 -5.33 4.99 2.18
CA SER A 48 -6.58 5.77 2.28
C SER A 48 -6.92 6.62 1.06
N ARG A 49 -6.43 6.26 -0.13
CA ARG A 49 -6.71 7.01 -1.35
C ARG A 49 -7.75 6.23 -2.14
N GLY A 50 -8.83 6.92 -2.51
CA GLY A 50 -9.76 6.41 -3.52
C GLY A 50 -9.00 6.25 -4.84
N ILE A 51 -8.86 5.00 -5.27
CA ILE A 51 -8.27 4.58 -6.53
C ILE A 51 -9.38 3.78 -7.21
N SER A 52 -9.77 4.13 -8.43
CA SER A 52 -10.98 3.56 -9.05
C SER A 52 -10.96 2.02 -9.11
N SER A 53 -9.77 1.45 -9.24
CA SER A 53 -9.54 0.01 -9.34
C SER A 53 -9.20 -0.68 -8.01
N ILE A 54 -9.25 0.02 -6.86
CA ILE A 54 -8.77 -0.55 -5.59
C ILE A 54 -9.52 -1.82 -5.19
N ARG A 55 -10.84 -1.85 -5.42
CA ARG A 55 -11.70 -2.99 -5.08
C ARG A 55 -11.29 -4.23 -5.85
N ASP A 56 -11.07 -4.09 -7.15
CA ASP A 56 -10.65 -5.21 -8.02
C ASP A 56 -9.27 -5.70 -7.62
N VAL A 57 -8.33 -4.77 -7.35
CA VAL A 57 -6.96 -5.13 -6.96
C VAL A 57 -6.91 -5.87 -5.63
N VAL A 58 -7.56 -5.31 -4.60
CA VAL A 58 -7.56 -5.92 -3.26
C VAL A 58 -8.39 -7.19 -3.25
N GLY A 59 -9.53 -7.23 -3.95
CA GLY A 59 -10.36 -8.42 -4.09
C GLY A 59 -9.60 -9.60 -4.69
N VAL A 60 -8.86 -9.37 -5.80
CA VAL A 60 -8.02 -10.43 -6.38
C VAL A 60 -6.89 -10.84 -5.43
N ALA A 61 -6.25 -9.90 -4.73
CA ALA A 61 -5.22 -10.26 -3.74
C ALA A 61 -5.79 -11.16 -2.62
N VAL A 62 -7.00 -10.85 -2.11
CA VAL A 62 -7.72 -11.68 -1.14
C VAL A 62 -8.03 -13.06 -1.72
N GLU A 63 -8.59 -13.13 -2.94
CA GLU A 63 -8.92 -14.39 -3.62
C GLU A 63 -7.69 -15.29 -3.78
N GLU A 64 -6.57 -14.75 -4.24
CA GLU A 64 -5.34 -15.52 -4.47
C GLU A 64 -4.76 -16.04 -3.15
N VAL A 65 -4.84 -15.27 -2.06
CA VAL A 65 -4.45 -15.76 -0.72
C VAL A 65 -5.39 -16.85 -0.22
N LEU A 66 -6.70 -16.70 -0.39
CA LEU A 66 -7.69 -17.73 0.00
C LEU A 66 -7.48 -19.05 -0.77
N LYS A 67 -7.14 -18.97 -2.07
CA LYS A 67 -6.82 -20.17 -2.89
C LYS A 67 -5.61 -20.95 -2.38
N LEU A 68 -4.69 -20.29 -1.69
CA LEU A 68 -3.56 -20.94 -1.02
C LEU A 68 -3.93 -21.57 0.32
N GLY A 69 -5.19 -21.48 0.75
CA GLY A 69 -5.67 -21.97 2.04
C GLY A 69 -5.21 -21.12 3.24
N ALA A 70 -4.72 -19.91 2.98
CA ALA A 70 -4.30 -18.95 4.00
C ALA A 70 -5.49 -18.08 4.47
N GLN A 71 -5.26 -17.28 5.51
CA GLN A 71 -6.27 -16.45 6.17
C GLN A 71 -5.95 -14.96 5.98
N PRO A 72 -6.42 -14.34 4.89
CA PRO A 72 -6.20 -12.92 4.66
C PRO A 72 -7.01 -12.05 5.62
N PHE A 73 -6.46 -10.89 5.93
CA PHE A 73 -7.16 -9.79 6.59
C PHE A 73 -6.63 -8.46 6.08
N LEU A 74 -7.48 -7.44 6.08
CA LEU A 74 -7.08 -6.11 5.64
C LEU A 74 -6.52 -5.31 6.82
N VAL A 75 -5.44 -4.58 6.56
CA VAL A 75 -4.87 -3.61 7.51
C VAL A 75 -4.91 -2.22 6.87
N PRO A 76 -5.58 -1.24 7.50
CA PRO A 76 -5.53 0.12 7.01
C PRO A 76 -4.13 0.72 7.24
N ALA A 77 -3.41 0.98 6.16
CA ALA A 77 -2.06 1.52 6.16
C ALA A 77 -2.11 2.99 5.72
N MET A 78 -2.56 3.87 6.60
CA MET A 78 -2.92 5.24 6.21
C MET A 78 -2.39 6.36 7.11
N GLY A 79 -1.45 6.06 8.01
CA GLY A 79 -0.87 7.05 8.90
C GLY A 79 -1.94 7.67 9.81
N SER A 80 -2.15 8.98 9.66
CA SER A 80 -3.14 9.78 10.40
C SER A 80 -4.51 9.96 9.72
N HIS A 81 -4.72 9.39 8.53
CA HIS A 81 -6.01 9.46 7.84
C HIS A 81 -7.12 8.71 8.59
N GLY A 82 -8.37 8.86 8.14
CA GLY A 82 -9.54 8.27 8.80
C GLY A 82 -9.80 8.92 10.16
N GLY A 83 -9.52 10.23 10.29
CA GLY A 83 -9.66 10.95 11.55
C GLY A 83 -8.65 10.56 12.63
N GLY A 84 -7.64 9.75 12.31
CA GLY A 84 -6.67 9.27 13.29
C GLY A 84 -7.28 8.33 14.33
N THR A 85 -8.33 7.58 13.97
CA THR A 85 -8.98 6.59 14.85
C THR A 85 -9.09 5.23 14.16
N ALA A 86 -9.10 4.14 14.93
CA ALA A 86 -9.27 2.80 14.37
C ALA A 86 -10.58 2.68 13.58
N ASP A 87 -11.70 3.19 14.14
CA ASP A 87 -13.00 3.14 13.48
C ASP A 87 -13.04 3.96 12.19
N GLY A 88 -12.49 5.18 12.20
CA GLY A 88 -12.49 6.01 11.00
C GLY A 88 -11.59 5.44 9.90
N GLN A 89 -10.47 4.81 10.26
CA GLN A 89 -9.64 4.08 9.29
C GLN A 89 -10.35 2.86 8.69
N LYS A 90 -11.13 2.13 9.51
CA LYS A 90 -11.95 1.01 9.04
C LYS A 90 -13.04 1.50 8.08
N GLN A 91 -13.77 2.56 8.44
CA GLN A 91 -14.83 3.16 7.62
C GLN A 91 -14.32 3.64 6.26
N VAL A 92 -13.08 4.12 6.17
CA VAL A 92 -12.46 4.49 4.89
C VAL A 92 -12.36 3.28 3.95
N LEU A 93 -11.91 2.13 4.45
CA LEU A 93 -11.80 0.91 3.63
C LEU A 93 -13.19 0.35 3.26
N GLU A 94 -14.13 0.36 4.21
CA GLU A 94 -15.53 -0.04 3.94
C GLU A 94 -16.15 0.85 2.85
N GLY A 95 -15.89 2.15 2.87
CA GLY A 95 -16.32 3.09 1.82
C GLY A 95 -15.72 2.81 0.43
N TYR A 96 -14.67 2.00 0.33
CA TYR A 96 -14.09 1.53 -0.93
C TYR A 96 -14.67 0.18 -1.40
N GLY A 97 -15.66 -0.37 -0.69
CA GLY A 97 -16.20 -1.70 -0.95
C GLY A 97 -15.22 -2.81 -0.57
N LEU A 98 -14.39 -2.55 0.44
CA LEU A 98 -13.43 -3.51 1.01
C LEU A 98 -13.89 -4.04 2.37
N GLY A 99 -15.18 -3.90 2.69
CA GLY A 99 -15.74 -4.36 3.96
C GLY A 99 -15.76 -5.88 4.07
N GLU A 100 -15.97 -6.37 5.29
CA GLU A 100 -16.14 -7.81 5.54
C GLU A 100 -17.36 -8.37 4.80
N ALA A 101 -18.42 -7.57 4.66
CA ALA A 101 -19.60 -7.92 3.87
C ALA A 101 -19.31 -8.01 2.35
N ASP A 102 -18.29 -7.30 1.85
CA ASP A 102 -17.94 -7.27 0.43
C ASP A 102 -16.97 -8.39 0.05
N LEU A 103 -15.95 -8.63 0.89
CA LEU A 103 -14.82 -9.51 0.58
C LEU A 103 -14.76 -10.77 1.45
N GLY A 104 -15.62 -10.90 2.46
CA GLY A 104 -15.66 -12.05 3.37
C GLY A 104 -14.43 -12.16 4.28
N VAL A 105 -13.65 -11.10 4.44
CA VAL A 105 -12.43 -11.06 5.26
C VAL A 105 -12.45 -9.89 6.24
N PRO A 106 -11.88 -10.05 7.44
CA PRO A 106 -11.95 -9.00 8.45
C PRO A 106 -11.02 -7.82 8.11
N ILE A 107 -11.43 -6.61 8.50
CA ILE A 107 -10.55 -5.44 8.60
C ILE A 107 -10.03 -5.36 10.05
N ARG A 108 -8.72 -5.52 10.23
CA ARG A 108 -8.05 -5.32 11.52
C ARG A 108 -7.49 -3.91 11.62
N SER A 109 -8.31 -3.00 12.14
CA SER A 109 -7.92 -1.59 12.32
C SER A 109 -7.49 -1.32 13.76
N SER A 110 -6.29 -0.76 13.92
CA SER A 110 -5.75 -0.26 15.20
C SER A 110 -4.75 0.87 14.91
N LEU A 111 -4.49 1.71 15.92
CA LEU A 111 -3.40 2.69 15.91
C LEU A 111 -2.17 2.19 16.67
N GLU A 112 -2.27 1.01 17.30
CA GLU A 112 -1.17 0.42 18.03
C GLU A 112 -0.01 0.08 17.09
N THR A 113 1.19 0.37 17.56
CA THR A 113 2.42 0.13 16.82
C THR A 113 3.43 -0.56 17.72
N VAL A 114 4.25 -1.41 17.09
CA VAL A 114 5.50 -1.90 17.66
C VAL A 114 6.67 -1.12 17.07
N VAL A 115 7.80 -1.06 17.77
CA VAL A 115 9.03 -0.48 17.24
C VAL A 115 9.92 -1.62 16.75
N LEU A 116 10.13 -1.70 15.43
CA LEU A 116 10.90 -2.80 14.82
C LEU A 116 12.41 -2.64 14.99
N ALA A 117 12.87 -1.40 14.89
CA ALA A 117 14.27 -1.00 15.03
C ALA A 117 14.39 0.52 15.14
N ARG A 118 15.62 1.01 15.12
CA ARG A 118 15.94 2.40 14.82
C ARG A 118 16.74 2.47 13.52
N THR A 119 16.54 3.53 12.74
CA THR A 119 17.41 3.84 11.60
C THR A 119 18.81 4.23 12.07
N GLU A 120 19.78 4.35 11.17
CA GLU A 120 21.14 4.82 11.48
C GLU A 120 21.14 6.22 12.12
N ALA A 121 20.22 7.09 11.70
CA ALA A 121 20.00 8.42 12.28
C ALA A 121 19.24 8.39 13.62
N GLY A 122 18.96 7.21 14.18
CA GLY A 122 18.32 7.03 15.48
C GLY A 122 16.79 7.13 15.49
N MET A 123 16.15 7.37 14.34
CA MET A 123 14.68 7.45 14.22
C MET A 123 14.05 6.09 14.52
N ALA A 124 13.03 6.05 15.39
CA ALA A 124 12.29 4.82 15.66
C ALA A 124 11.44 4.43 14.44
N VAL A 125 11.54 3.17 14.01
CA VAL A 125 10.73 2.61 12.93
C VAL A 125 9.51 1.93 13.55
N HIS A 126 8.40 2.66 13.57
CA HIS A 126 7.10 2.16 14.01
C HIS A 126 6.45 1.29 12.93
N PHE A 127 5.71 0.27 13.35
CA PHE A 127 4.97 -0.62 12.45
C PHE A 127 3.67 -1.09 13.09
N ASP A 128 2.62 -1.24 12.30
CA ASP A 128 1.28 -1.68 12.73
C ASP A 128 1.35 -3.01 13.48
N ALA A 129 0.76 -3.06 14.68
CA ALA A 129 0.84 -4.22 15.55
C ALA A 129 0.13 -5.46 15.00
N ASN A 130 -0.92 -5.32 14.17
CA ASN A 130 -1.60 -6.45 13.54
C ASN A 130 -0.77 -7.02 12.39
N ALA A 131 -0.22 -6.16 11.53
CA ALA A 131 0.67 -6.55 10.44
C ALA A 131 1.98 -7.14 10.99
N ALA A 132 2.46 -6.67 12.15
CA ALA A 132 3.63 -7.22 12.82
C ALA A 132 3.48 -8.70 13.23
N GLN A 133 2.24 -9.15 13.43
CA GLN A 133 1.90 -10.51 13.83
C GLN A 133 1.51 -11.40 12.64
N ALA A 134 1.46 -10.86 11.43
CA ALA A 134 1.12 -11.63 10.24
C ALA A 134 2.29 -12.52 9.80
N ASP A 135 1.97 -13.70 9.27
CA ASP A 135 2.97 -14.61 8.70
C ASP A 135 3.47 -14.12 7.33
N ALA A 136 2.66 -13.33 6.61
CA ALA A 136 3.03 -12.67 5.38
C ALA A 136 2.28 -11.33 5.21
N ILE A 137 2.88 -10.41 4.45
CA ILE A 137 2.33 -9.08 4.18
C ILE A 137 2.34 -8.79 2.67
N ILE A 138 1.22 -8.33 2.15
CA ILE A 138 1.09 -7.76 0.80
C ILE A 138 0.74 -6.28 0.94
N VAL A 139 1.51 -5.40 0.32
CA VAL A 139 1.26 -3.95 0.36
C VAL A 139 0.64 -3.45 -0.94
N VAL A 140 -0.44 -2.69 -0.86
CA VAL A 140 -1.16 -2.15 -2.02
C VAL A 140 -1.22 -0.63 -1.93
N ASN A 141 -0.75 0.07 -2.96
CA ASN A 141 -0.91 1.52 -3.03
C ASN A 141 -0.86 2.06 -4.46
N ARG A 142 -1.37 3.29 -4.62
CA ARG A 142 -1.11 4.08 -5.82
C ARG A 142 0.30 4.65 -5.84
N ILE A 143 0.97 4.48 -6.97
CA ILE A 143 2.23 5.12 -7.28
C ILE A 143 1.94 6.40 -8.04
N LYS A 144 2.40 7.53 -7.52
CA LYS A 144 2.25 8.83 -8.17
C LYS A 144 3.24 9.88 -7.68
N PRO A 145 3.53 10.89 -8.51
CA PRO A 145 4.24 12.07 -8.07
C PRO A 145 3.52 12.75 -6.90
N HIS A 146 4.28 13.11 -5.88
CA HIS A 146 3.89 13.94 -4.76
C HIS A 146 3.75 15.40 -5.20
N THR A 147 2.88 16.15 -4.51
CA THR A 147 2.59 17.55 -4.84
C THR A 147 3.53 18.53 -4.16
N SER A 148 4.21 18.09 -3.08
CA SER A 148 4.98 18.97 -2.19
C SER A 148 6.49 18.73 -2.19
N PHE A 149 6.97 17.65 -2.82
CA PHE A 149 8.40 17.35 -2.94
C PHE A 149 8.64 16.47 -4.17
N ARG A 150 9.90 16.33 -4.56
CA ARG A 150 10.40 15.44 -5.62
C ARG A 150 11.54 14.61 -5.05
N SER A 151 11.49 13.29 -5.24
CA SER A 151 12.53 12.39 -4.76
C SER A 151 12.47 11.07 -5.54
N ARG A 152 13.45 10.18 -5.33
CA ARG A 152 13.46 8.85 -5.97
C ARG A 152 12.25 7.98 -5.55
N TRP A 153 11.75 8.13 -4.33
CA TRP A 153 10.55 7.44 -3.84
C TRP A 153 9.53 8.46 -3.30
N GLU A 154 8.40 8.59 -4.00
CA GLU A 154 7.37 9.58 -3.69
C GLU A 154 6.13 8.94 -3.03
N SER A 155 4.94 9.02 -3.66
CA SER A 155 3.80 8.21 -3.22
C SER A 155 3.90 6.84 -3.86
N GLY A 156 3.85 5.78 -3.06
CA GLY A 156 4.02 4.41 -3.55
C GLY A 156 4.04 3.40 -2.41
N LEU A 157 4.67 2.26 -2.62
CA LEU A 157 4.72 1.16 -1.66
C LEU A 157 5.69 1.51 -0.53
N PHE A 158 6.83 2.14 -0.83
CA PHE A 158 7.79 2.62 0.17
C PHE A 158 7.14 3.55 1.20
N LYS A 159 6.36 4.52 0.72
CA LYS A 159 5.62 5.44 1.60
C LYS A 159 4.57 4.72 2.43
N ILE A 160 3.88 3.72 1.89
CA ILE A 160 2.88 2.98 2.65
C ILE A 160 3.49 2.02 3.66
N LEU A 161 4.63 1.43 3.36
CA LEU A 161 5.41 0.67 4.35
C LEU A 161 5.83 1.58 5.50
N ALA A 162 6.46 2.72 5.20
CA ALA A 162 7.02 3.60 6.22
C ALA A 162 5.98 4.43 6.99
N VAL A 163 5.13 5.18 6.27
CA VAL A 163 4.16 6.13 6.85
C VAL A 163 2.81 5.45 7.10
N GLY A 164 2.35 4.65 6.14
CA GLY A 164 1.04 4.00 6.20
C GLY A 164 0.95 3.02 7.36
N LEU A 165 1.80 2.00 7.34
CA LEU A 165 1.92 1.00 8.40
C LEU A 165 2.64 1.53 9.64
N GLY A 166 3.37 2.65 9.53
CA GLY A 166 3.87 3.38 10.70
C GLY A 166 2.79 3.99 11.59
N LYS A 167 1.54 4.06 11.11
CA LYS A 167 0.41 4.74 11.78
C LYS A 167 0.76 6.18 12.12
N GLN A 168 0.00 6.79 13.04
CA GLN A 168 0.24 8.16 13.46
C GLN A 168 1.67 8.35 14.02
N ARG A 169 2.13 7.45 14.90
CA ARG A 169 3.46 7.57 15.53
C ARG A 169 4.61 7.52 14.52
N GLY A 170 4.54 6.60 13.56
CA GLY A 170 5.55 6.49 12.50
C GLY A 170 5.50 7.67 11.54
N ALA A 171 4.31 8.16 11.18
CA ALA A 171 4.17 9.37 10.38
C ALA A 171 4.79 10.60 11.07
N GLU A 172 4.54 10.78 12.37
CA GLU A 172 5.14 11.85 13.18
C GLU A 172 6.66 11.73 13.25
N ALA A 173 7.20 10.52 13.47
CA ALA A 173 8.64 10.27 13.50
C ALA A 173 9.31 10.61 12.16
N ILE A 174 8.71 10.19 11.04
CA ILE A 174 9.20 10.47 9.68
C ILE A 174 9.15 11.97 9.37
N HIS A 175 8.06 12.65 9.73
CA HIS A 175 7.94 14.10 9.53
C HIS A 175 8.99 14.87 10.34
N ALA A 176 9.27 14.44 11.57
CA ALA A 176 10.29 15.06 12.42
C ALA A 176 11.73 14.82 11.91
N ALA A 177 11.97 13.68 11.24
CA ALA A 177 13.29 13.30 10.74
C ALA A 177 13.61 13.82 9.32
N GLY A 178 12.62 14.31 8.58
CA GLY A 178 12.75 14.70 7.18
C GLY A 178 12.26 13.59 6.25
N VAL A 179 11.22 13.88 5.47
CA VAL A 179 10.44 12.88 4.71
C VAL A 179 11.28 12.15 3.66
N GLU A 180 12.16 12.88 2.96
CA GLU A 180 12.89 12.38 1.80
C GLU A 180 13.87 11.26 2.17
N GLU A 181 14.60 11.43 3.28
CA GLU A 181 15.56 10.45 3.76
C GLU A 181 14.93 9.41 4.70
N ALA A 182 13.93 9.81 5.51
CA ALA A 182 13.35 8.95 6.53
C ALA A 182 12.44 7.84 5.94
N ILE A 183 11.70 8.12 4.87
CA ILE A 183 10.86 7.10 4.21
C ILE A 183 11.68 5.89 3.73
N PRO A 184 12.70 6.06 2.87
CA PRO A 184 13.47 4.91 2.40
C PRO A 184 14.24 4.21 3.53
N ALA A 185 14.75 4.96 4.51
CA ALA A 185 15.41 4.36 5.67
C ALA A 185 14.47 3.44 6.47
N ALA A 186 13.24 3.89 6.74
CA ALA A 186 12.23 3.08 7.43
C ALA A 186 11.73 1.90 6.58
N ALA A 187 11.44 2.13 5.30
CA ALA A 187 10.96 1.09 4.39
C ALA A 187 11.97 -0.07 4.25
N ARG A 188 13.28 0.22 4.15
CA ARG A 188 14.34 -0.81 4.13
C ARG A 188 14.39 -1.62 5.41
N VAL A 189 14.26 -0.98 6.57
CA VAL A 189 14.18 -1.68 7.87
C VAL A 189 12.98 -2.63 7.90
N ILE A 190 11.83 -2.19 7.37
CA ILE A 190 10.61 -3.01 7.32
C ILE A 190 10.79 -4.19 6.37
N LEU A 191 11.26 -3.97 5.15
CA LEU A 191 11.51 -5.03 4.16
C LEU A 191 12.53 -6.06 4.67
N ALA A 192 13.51 -5.65 5.48
CA ALA A 192 14.50 -6.55 6.06
C ALA A 192 13.99 -7.35 7.27
N ARG A 193 12.92 -6.92 7.94
CA ARG A 193 12.49 -7.49 9.24
C ARG A 193 11.10 -8.12 9.23
N MET A 194 10.23 -7.69 8.33
CA MET A 194 8.86 -8.15 8.24
C MET A 194 8.68 -9.06 7.02
N PRO A 195 7.75 -10.03 7.06
CA PRO A 195 7.53 -10.97 5.97
C PRO A 195 6.71 -10.32 4.84
N VAL A 196 7.19 -9.20 4.30
CA VAL A 196 6.62 -8.62 3.08
C VAL A 196 6.96 -9.58 1.95
N VAL A 197 5.93 -10.10 1.26
CA VAL A 197 6.11 -11.06 0.16
C VAL A 197 5.83 -10.43 -1.19
N ALA A 198 5.01 -9.37 -1.23
CA ALA A 198 4.64 -8.69 -2.46
C ALA A 198 4.23 -7.23 -2.24
N GLY A 199 4.42 -6.42 -3.27
CA GLY A 199 3.84 -5.09 -3.40
C GLY A 199 3.02 -4.96 -4.69
N ILE A 200 1.85 -4.34 -4.62
CA ILE A 200 0.98 -4.07 -5.77
C ILE A 200 0.85 -2.56 -5.95
N GLY A 201 1.60 -2.04 -6.92
CA GLY A 201 1.60 -0.64 -7.33
C GLY A 201 0.55 -0.37 -8.41
N ILE A 202 -0.26 0.67 -8.21
CA ILE A 202 -1.27 1.11 -9.17
C ILE A 202 -0.86 2.48 -9.72
N VAL A 203 -0.68 2.60 -11.03
CA VAL A 203 -0.50 3.90 -11.70
C VAL A 203 -1.81 4.25 -12.39
N GLU A 204 -2.28 5.49 -12.23
CA GLU A 204 -3.52 5.97 -12.84
C GLU A 204 -3.23 6.96 -13.98
N ASN A 205 -4.03 6.92 -15.03
CA ASN A 205 -4.02 7.94 -16.09
C ASN A 205 -4.77 9.22 -15.64
N GLY A 206 -4.85 10.22 -16.53
CA GLY A 206 -5.50 11.50 -16.22
C GLY A 206 -7.01 11.42 -15.98
N HIS A 207 -7.64 10.27 -16.24
CA HIS A 207 -9.04 9.99 -15.97
C HIS A 207 -9.28 9.12 -14.72
N HIS A 208 -8.26 8.95 -13.87
CA HIS A 208 -8.32 8.08 -12.69
C HIS A 208 -8.65 6.62 -13.04
N GLN A 209 -8.21 6.15 -14.20
CA GLN A 209 -8.28 4.74 -14.59
C GLN A 209 -6.88 4.13 -14.41
N ALA A 210 -6.80 2.85 -14.04
CA ALA A 210 -5.52 2.16 -13.92
C ALA A 210 -4.81 2.12 -15.28
N ALA A 211 -3.71 2.86 -15.42
CA ALA A 211 -2.83 2.86 -16.59
C ALA A 211 -1.86 1.68 -16.56
N ARG A 212 -1.40 1.32 -15.35
CA ARG A 212 -0.47 0.21 -15.12
C ARG A 212 -0.73 -0.41 -13.75
N ILE A 213 -0.64 -1.73 -13.70
CA ILE A 213 -0.60 -2.52 -12.47
C ILE A 213 0.77 -3.19 -12.41
N ALA A 214 1.54 -2.91 -11.36
CA ALA A 214 2.83 -3.52 -11.11
C ALA A 214 2.73 -4.43 -9.88
N VAL A 215 3.00 -5.72 -10.05
CA VAL A 215 3.09 -6.67 -8.95
C VAL A 215 4.55 -7.06 -8.77
N LEU A 216 5.13 -6.70 -7.64
CA LEU A 216 6.55 -6.78 -7.37
C LEU A 216 6.81 -7.77 -6.23
N ALA A 217 7.84 -8.60 -6.38
CA ALA A 217 8.40 -9.34 -5.24
C ALA A 217 9.00 -8.35 -4.25
N ALA A 218 9.02 -8.67 -2.95
CA ALA A 218 9.49 -7.75 -1.93
C ALA A 218 10.93 -7.24 -2.18
N GLU A 219 11.82 -8.11 -2.63
CA GLU A 219 13.21 -7.81 -2.96
C GLU A 219 13.36 -6.89 -4.19
N ARG A 220 12.31 -6.72 -5.00
CA ARG A 220 12.30 -5.87 -6.21
C ARG A 220 11.62 -4.53 -5.99
N ILE A 221 10.89 -4.34 -4.88
CA ILE A 221 10.12 -3.12 -4.61
C ILE A 221 11.04 -1.89 -4.64
N GLU A 222 12.20 -1.95 -4.00
CA GLU A 222 13.10 -0.80 -3.87
C GLU A 222 13.57 -0.27 -5.23
N ASP A 223 13.94 -1.18 -6.13
CA ASP A 223 14.54 -0.83 -7.42
C ASP A 223 13.48 -0.57 -8.49
N GLU A 224 12.37 -1.31 -8.49
CA GLU A 224 11.35 -1.21 -9.55
C GLU A 224 10.27 -0.15 -9.26
N GLU A 225 9.95 0.18 -7.99
CA GLU A 225 8.93 1.21 -7.69
C GLU A 225 9.24 2.59 -8.31
N PRO A 226 10.47 3.14 -8.20
CA PRO A 226 10.79 4.45 -8.76
C PRO A 226 10.54 4.58 -10.26
N ILE A 227 10.76 3.49 -11.01
CA ILE A 227 10.59 3.44 -12.47
C ILE A 227 9.11 3.63 -12.85
N LEU A 228 8.19 3.40 -11.91
CA LEU A 228 6.74 3.57 -12.11
C LEU A 228 6.26 5.02 -11.92
N LEU A 229 7.15 5.93 -11.52
CA LEU A 229 6.88 7.37 -11.44
C LEU A 229 7.23 8.13 -12.74
N GLU A 230 7.94 7.48 -13.65
CA GLU A 230 8.34 7.99 -14.98
C GLU A 230 7.26 7.72 -16.04
#